data_AF-A0A918PS78-F1
#
_entry.id   AF-A0A918PS78-F1
#
_cell.length_a   1.000
_cell.length_b   1.000
_cell.length_c   1.000
_cell.angle_alpha   90.00
_cell.angle_beta   90.00
_cell.angle_gamma   90.00
#
_symmetry.space_group_name_H-M   'P 1'
#
loop_
_entity.id
_entity.type
_entity.pdbx_description
1 polymer ?
#
loop_
_entity_poly.entity_id
_entity_poly.type
_entity_poly.pdbx_seq_one_letter_code
_entity_poly.pdbx_strand_id
1 'polypeptide(L)'
;MLSLTLSSCNFESNRSHDSSIELIGAHTISLTELPSAVSIGFNGDKKQKEEFEKLMNSTEMTAFSPQKANENYYREGMYDQPSSPKAFTYSITYNLSISDPKDKDRIADVLAESDIPASINSNGYYISSEKNNEIQAKAFQMALVQAEGRIKAYADSLNLISEVIEVEEIDDYQLFPQNGLFYGTELIKKVRVKALLY
;
A
#
# COMPACT_ATOMS: atom_id res chain seq x y z
N MET A 1 66.94 -47.34 -18.28
CA MET A 1 65.97 -46.72 -17.37
C MET A 1 65.71 -45.31 -17.86
N LEU A 2 64.67 -45.12 -18.69
CA LEU A 2 64.17 -43.81 -19.07
C LEU A 2 63.11 -43.40 -18.04
N SER A 3 63.34 -42.30 -17.34
CA SER A 3 62.34 -41.68 -16.48
C SER A 3 61.46 -40.79 -17.38
N LEU A 4 60.24 -41.26 -17.67
CA LEU A 4 59.20 -40.46 -18.30
C LEU A 4 58.44 -39.75 -17.19
N THR A 5 58.81 -38.50 -16.93
CA THR A 5 57.99 -37.56 -16.18
C THR A 5 56.77 -37.19 -17.03
N LEU A 6 55.65 -37.87 -16.78
CA LEU A 6 54.33 -37.42 -17.20
C LEU A 6 54.03 -36.10 -16.50
N SER A 7 54.41 -35.00 -17.14
CA SER A 7 53.88 -33.67 -16.84
C SER A 7 52.40 -33.68 -17.22
N SER A 8 51.54 -33.99 -16.26
CA SER A 8 50.11 -33.73 -16.36
C SER A 8 49.93 -32.22 -16.38
N CYS A 9 49.74 -31.66 -17.57
CA CYS A 9 49.22 -30.30 -17.72
C CYS A 9 47.83 -30.25 -17.07
N ASN A 10 47.72 -29.45 -16.02
CA ASN A 10 46.45 -28.96 -15.50
C ASN A 10 45.61 -28.42 -16.64
N PHE A 11 44.50 -29.08 -16.93
CA PHE A 11 43.27 -28.37 -17.22
C PHE A 11 42.44 -28.42 -15.94
N GLU A 12 42.76 -27.52 -15.00
CA GLU A 12 41.67 -26.94 -14.21
C GLU A 12 40.70 -26.37 -15.24
N SER A 13 39.62 -27.08 -15.51
CA SER A 13 38.49 -26.49 -16.20
C SER A 13 37.93 -25.43 -15.26
N ASN A 14 38.49 -24.21 -15.33
CA ASN A 14 37.76 -22.98 -15.09
C ASN A 14 36.57 -22.99 -16.06
N ARG A 15 35.51 -23.73 -15.71
CA ARG A 15 34.18 -23.47 -16.26
C ARG A 15 33.74 -22.17 -15.63
N SER A 16 34.07 -21.12 -16.35
CA SER A 16 33.52 -19.77 -16.31
C SER A 16 32.02 -19.80 -16.67
N HIS A 17 31.22 -20.53 -15.89
CA HIS A 17 29.77 -20.64 -16.06
C HIS A 17 29.00 -20.33 -14.77
N ASP A 18 29.52 -19.46 -13.91
CA ASP A 18 28.68 -18.80 -12.90
C ASP A 18 28.18 -17.46 -13.47
N SER A 19 27.49 -17.52 -14.62
CA SER A 19 26.81 -16.34 -15.13
C SER A 19 25.52 -16.16 -14.33
N SER A 20 25.30 -14.97 -13.76
CA SER A 20 24.04 -14.64 -13.12
C SER A 20 23.20 -13.75 -14.03
N ILE A 21 21.89 -13.85 -13.88
CA ILE A 21 20.91 -12.94 -14.48
C ILE A 21 20.05 -12.34 -13.39
N GLU A 22 19.73 -11.06 -13.54
CA GLU A 22 18.80 -10.35 -12.68
C GLU A 22 17.63 -9.86 -13.54
N LEU A 23 16.40 -10.21 -13.14
CA LEU A 23 15.18 -9.74 -13.80
C LEU A 23 14.19 -9.19 -12.78
N ILE A 24 13.44 -8.19 -13.21
CA ILE A 24 12.36 -7.61 -12.43
C ILE A 24 11.04 -8.14 -12.97
N GLY A 25 10.28 -8.75 -12.08
CA GLY A 25 8.86 -9.04 -12.26
C GLY A 25 8.03 -7.90 -11.71
N ALA A 26 6.96 -7.56 -12.41
CA ALA A 26 6.01 -6.52 -12.02
C ALA A 26 4.58 -7.03 -12.16
N HIS A 27 3.77 -6.79 -11.14
CA HIS A 27 2.35 -7.10 -11.14
C HIS A 27 1.54 -5.83 -10.85
N THR A 28 0.58 -5.54 -11.72
CA THR A 28 -0.34 -4.41 -11.57
C THR A 28 -1.63 -4.91 -10.93
N ILE A 29 -2.02 -4.27 -9.84
CA ILE A 29 -3.25 -4.52 -9.09
C ILE A 29 -4.21 -3.40 -9.47
N SER A 30 -5.36 -3.75 -10.04
CA SER A 30 -6.45 -2.79 -10.19
C SER A 30 -7.20 -2.64 -8.87
N LEU A 31 -7.45 -1.40 -8.46
CA LEU A 31 -8.21 -1.07 -7.26
C LEU A 31 -9.65 -0.70 -7.56
N THR A 32 -10.06 -0.73 -8.83
CA THR A 32 -11.44 -0.43 -9.24
C THR A 32 -12.47 -1.41 -8.65
N GLU A 33 -12.02 -2.57 -8.19
CA GLU A 33 -12.86 -3.58 -7.52
C GLU A 33 -13.03 -3.31 -6.02
N LEU A 34 -12.29 -2.34 -5.45
CA LEU A 34 -12.41 -1.95 -4.06
C LEU A 34 -13.52 -0.92 -3.87
N PRO A 35 -14.17 -0.89 -2.69
CA PRO A 35 -15.16 0.13 -2.40
C PRO A 35 -14.53 1.52 -2.44
N SER A 36 -15.28 2.47 -2.96
CA SER A 36 -14.87 3.88 -2.95
C SER A 36 -14.86 4.39 -1.51
N ALA A 37 -13.99 5.35 -1.23
CA ALA A 37 -13.88 5.93 0.10
C ALA A 37 -14.51 7.32 0.15
N VAL A 38 -15.14 7.61 1.29
CA VAL A 38 -15.54 8.96 1.66
C VAL A 38 -14.84 9.32 2.96
N SER A 39 -14.06 10.40 2.95
CA SER A 39 -13.49 10.99 4.14
C SER A 39 -14.37 12.13 4.63
N ILE A 40 -14.76 12.06 5.90
CA ILE A 40 -15.50 13.12 6.58
C ILE A 40 -14.56 13.77 7.59
N GLY A 41 -14.23 15.03 7.35
CA GLY A 41 -13.44 15.87 8.24
C GLY A 41 -14.34 16.79 9.07
N PHE A 42 -14.00 16.98 10.33
CA PHE A 42 -14.67 17.89 11.25
C PHE A 42 -13.62 18.75 11.95
N ASN A 43 -13.91 20.05 12.12
CA ASN A 43 -13.18 20.94 13.01
C ASN A 43 -14.16 21.71 13.90
N GLY A 44 -13.98 21.68 15.21
CA GLY A 44 -14.85 22.41 16.12
C GLY A 44 -14.45 22.31 17.59
N ASP A 45 -15.31 22.79 18.48
CA ASP A 45 -15.07 22.73 19.92
C ASP A 45 -15.33 21.31 20.49
N LYS A 46 -15.10 21.15 21.79
CA LYS A 46 -15.28 19.86 22.47
C LYS A 46 -16.73 19.34 22.40
N LYS A 47 -17.72 20.22 22.53
CA LYS A 47 -19.13 19.82 22.53
C LYS A 47 -19.52 19.35 21.13
N GLN A 48 -19.14 20.10 20.10
CA GLN A 48 -19.37 19.74 18.71
C GLN A 48 -18.64 18.44 18.34
N LYS A 49 -17.43 18.22 18.88
CA LYS A 49 -16.72 16.93 18.74
C LYS A 49 -17.59 15.78 19.26
N GLU A 50 -18.13 15.90 20.47
CA GLU A 50 -18.91 14.82 21.10
C GLU A 50 -20.18 14.54 20.29
N GLU A 51 -20.83 15.57 19.75
CA GLU A 51 -21.97 15.45 18.85
C GLU A 51 -21.59 14.77 17.53
N PHE A 52 -20.44 15.12 16.95
CA PHE A 52 -19.93 14.50 15.72
C PHE A 52 -19.58 13.04 15.91
N GLU A 53 -18.88 12.68 17.00
CA GLU A 53 -18.60 11.28 17.33
C GLU A 53 -19.89 10.48 17.58
N LYS A 54 -20.89 11.09 18.21
CA LYS A 54 -22.21 10.46 18.38
C LYS A 54 -22.90 10.24 17.04
N LEU A 55 -22.82 11.19 16.12
CA LEU A 55 -23.35 11.07 14.75
C LEU A 55 -22.65 9.94 13.99
N MET A 56 -21.32 9.85 14.03
CA MET A 56 -20.59 8.76 13.37
C MET A 56 -20.95 7.39 13.93
N ASN A 57 -21.38 7.31 15.19
CA ASN A 57 -21.84 6.08 15.83
C ASN A 57 -23.37 5.84 15.70
N SER A 58 -24.09 6.67 14.94
CA SER A 58 -25.53 6.51 14.73
C SER A 58 -25.85 5.34 13.80
N THR A 59 -27.09 4.84 13.82
CA THR A 59 -27.54 3.75 12.94
C THR A 59 -27.38 4.10 11.46
N GLU A 60 -27.63 5.36 11.11
CA GLU A 60 -27.53 5.90 9.76
C GLU A 60 -26.08 5.87 9.26
N MET A 61 -25.12 6.29 10.10
CA MET A 61 -23.70 6.36 9.72
C MET A 61 -23.00 5.00 9.82
N THR A 62 -23.34 4.18 10.82
CA THR A 62 -22.73 2.86 11.02
C THR A 62 -22.99 1.89 9.85
N ALA A 63 -24.04 2.11 9.05
CA ALA A 63 -24.27 1.40 7.79
C ALA A 63 -23.10 1.52 6.80
N PHE A 64 -22.29 2.57 6.89
CA PHE A 64 -21.13 2.84 6.04
C PHE A 64 -19.79 2.47 6.71
N SER A 65 -19.85 1.78 7.86
CA SER A 65 -18.68 1.31 8.63
C SER A 65 -17.61 2.39 8.89
N PRO A 66 -17.96 3.50 9.57
CA PRO A 66 -17.06 4.63 9.78
C PRO A 66 -15.85 4.23 10.62
N GLN A 67 -14.65 4.50 10.10
CA GLN A 67 -13.37 4.25 10.77
C GLN A 67 -12.71 5.58 11.13
N LYS A 68 -12.40 5.80 12.40
CA LYS A 68 -11.67 7.00 12.83
C LYS A 68 -10.24 6.91 12.28
N ALA A 69 -9.90 7.81 11.35
CA ALA A 69 -8.60 7.85 10.71
C ALA A 69 -7.59 8.70 11.48
N ASN A 70 -8.05 9.81 12.06
CA ASN A 70 -7.20 10.76 12.76
C ASN A 70 -7.99 11.58 13.78
N GLU A 71 -7.32 11.98 14.85
CA GLU A 71 -7.81 12.94 15.84
C GLU A 71 -6.64 13.80 16.30
N ASN A 72 -6.77 15.12 16.12
CA ASN A 72 -5.83 16.10 16.63
C ASN A 72 -6.57 17.21 17.35
N TYR A 73 -5.85 17.96 18.17
CA TYR A 73 -6.35 19.19 18.76
C TYR A 73 -5.28 20.26 18.67
N TYR A 74 -5.70 21.49 18.44
CA TYR A 74 -4.81 22.64 18.36
C TYR A 74 -5.46 23.84 19.02
N ARG A 75 -4.64 24.83 19.35
CA ARG A 75 -5.10 26.12 19.87
C ARG A 75 -4.52 27.22 19.00
N GLU A 76 -5.41 27.94 18.32
CA GLU A 76 -5.01 29.06 17.47
C GLU A 76 -4.27 30.13 18.27
N GLY A 77 -3.21 30.69 17.69
CA GLY A 77 -2.45 31.79 18.29
C GLY A 77 -1.52 31.38 19.45
N MET A 78 -1.20 30.08 19.60
CA MET A 78 -0.27 29.62 20.65
C MET A 78 1.13 30.24 20.57
N TYR A 79 1.61 30.54 19.36
CA TYR A 79 2.93 31.11 19.15
C TYR A 79 2.96 32.62 19.42
N ASP A 80 1.90 33.34 19.04
CA ASP A 80 1.84 34.80 19.16
C ASP A 80 1.27 35.26 20.52
N GLN A 81 0.43 34.44 21.15
CA GLN A 81 -0.20 34.72 22.44
C GLN A 81 -0.29 33.45 23.31
N PRO A 82 0.81 33.04 23.97
CA PRO A 82 0.89 31.81 24.76
C PRO A 82 -0.13 31.73 25.91
N SER A 83 -0.55 32.90 26.42
CA SER A 83 -1.53 33.07 27.50
C SER A 83 -2.96 33.28 27.03
N SER A 84 -3.23 33.20 25.72
CA SER A 84 -4.58 33.38 25.19
C SER A 84 -5.53 32.32 25.76
N PRO A 85 -6.67 32.71 26.35
CA PRO A 85 -7.66 31.78 26.92
C PRO A 85 -8.51 31.10 25.83
N LYS A 86 -8.11 31.16 24.56
CA LYS A 86 -8.82 30.51 23.45
C LYS A 86 -8.95 29.01 23.71
N ALA A 87 -10.15 28.50 23.47
CA ALA A 87 -10.46 27.07 23.58
C ALA A 87 -9.68 26.25 22.54
N PHE A 88 -9.45 24.97 22.84
CA PHE A 88 -8.91 24.03 21.86
C PHE A 88 -9.94 23.77 20.76
N THR A 89 -9.46 23.73 19.52
CA THR A 89 -10.19 23.21 18.37
C THR A 89 -9.78 21.77 18.14
N TYR A 90 -10.76 20.88 18.03
CA TYR A 90 -10.59 19.47 17.74
C TYR A 90 -10.78 19.24 16.25
N SER A 91 -9.87 18.47 15.65
CA SER A 91 -9.90 18.06 14.25
C SER A 91 -10.02 16.55 14.19
N ILE A 92 -11.11 16.03 13.62
CA ILE A 92 -11.36 14.59 13.53
C ILE A 92 -11.62 14.23 12.07
N THR A 93 -11.10 13.08 11.64
CA THR A 93 -11.40 12.52 10.32
C THR A 93 -11.89 11.09 10.47
N TYR A 94 -13.01 10.80 9.82
CA TYR A 94 -13.51 9.44 9.62
C TYR A 94 -13.42 9.06 8.15
N ASN A 95 -13.10 7.79 7.89
CA ASN A 95 -13.17 7.19 6.57
C ASN A 95 -14.34 6.21 6.53
N LEU A 96 -15.19 6.35 5.51
CA LEU A 96 -16.35 5.53 5.26
C LEU A 96 -16.14 4.78 3.95
N SER A 97 -16.59 3.53 3.91
CA SER A 97 -16.57 2.70 2.72
C SER A 97 -17.94 2.76 2.05
N ILE A 98 -17.99 3.22 0.80
CA ILE A 98 -19.23 3.31 0.02
C ILE A 98 -19.20 2.32 -1.16
N SER A 99 -20.34 1.70 -1.41
CA SER A 99 -20.50 0.72 -2.51
C SER A 99 -21.36 1.27 -3.65
N ASP A 100 -22.30 2.17 -3.35
CA ASP A 100 -23.08 2.91 -4.35
C ASP A 100 -22.62 4.39 -4.37
N PRO A 101 -22.34 4.99 -5.54
CA PRO A 101 -22.09 6.43 -5.64
C PRO A 101 -23.15 7.31 -4.95
N LYS A 102 -24.41 6.87 -4.88
CA LYS A 102 -25.51 7.55 -4.19
C LYS A 102 -25.37 7.57 -2.67
N ASP A 103 -24.56 6.68 -2.09
CA ASP A 103 -24.31 6.68 -0.65
C ASP A 103 -23.61 7.98 -0.21
N LYS A 104 -22.86 8.63 -1.11
CA LYS A 104 -22.28 9.95 -0.86
C LYS A 104 -23.35 11.00 -0.58
N ASP A 105 -24.41 11.02 -1.39
CA ASP A 105 -25.51 11.98 -1.24
C ASP A 105 -26.25 11.72 0.08
N ARG A 106 -26.50 10.44 0.40
CA ARG A 106 -27.10 10.04 1.68
C ARG A 106 -26.26 10.46 2.89
N ILE A 107 -24.94 10.31 2.80
CA ILE A 107 -24.02 10.78 3.85
C ILE A 107 -24.10 12.31 3.97
N ALA A 108 -24.12 13.03 2.85
CA ALA A 108 -24.23 14.48 2.84
C ALA A 108 -25.53 14.97 3.48
N ASP A 109 -26.66 14.30 3.19
CA ASP A 109 -27.96 14.61 3.79
C ASP A 109 -27.94 14.43 5.31
N VAL A 110 -27.41 13.30 5.81
CA VAL A 110 -27.27 13.02 7.25
C VAL A 110 -26.40 14.07 7.95
N LEU A 111 -25.29 14.48 7.33
CA LEU A 111 -24.44 15.54 7.89
C LEU A 111 -25.16 16.90 7.90
N ALA A 112 -25.90 17.24 6.83
CA ALA A 112 -26.61 18.50 6.73
C ALA A 112 -27.72 18.66 7.79
N GLU A 113 -28.40 17.56 8.15
CA GLU A 113 -29.44 17.56 9.19
C GLU A 113 -28.87 17.75 10.61
N SER A 114 -27.58 17.49 10.81
CA SER A 114 -26.95 17.50 12.14
C SER A 114 -26.46 18.86 12.63
N ASP A 115 -26.48 19.91 11.79
CA ASP A 115 -25.91 21.24 12.08
C ASP A 115 -24.42 21.21 12.53
N ILE A 116 -23.67 20.19 12.10
CA ILE A 116 -22.25 20.02 12.40
C ILE A 116 -21.42 20.50 11.19
N PRO A 117 -20.38 21.34 11.38
CA PRO A 117 -19.52 21.82 10.29
C PRO A 117 -18.55 20.73 9.82
N ALA A 118 -19.09 19.71 9.15
CA ALA A 118 -18.34 18.62 8.56
C ALA A 118 -18.08 18.86 7.06
N SER A 119 -16.92 18.44 6.58
CA SER A 119 -16.53 18.46 5.18
C SER A 119 -16.42 17.04 4.63
N ILE A 120 -16.92 16.82 3.41
CA ILE A 120 -16.83 15.54 2.71
C ILE A 120 -15.77 15.63 1.61
N ASN A 121 -14.88 14.64 1.54
CA ASN A 121 -13.98 14.39 0.43
C ASN A 121 -14.20 12.96 -0.07
N SER A 122 -14.45 12.78 -1.38
CA SER A 122 -14.84 11.49 -1.95
C SER A 122 -13.85 10.99 -3.00
N ASN A 123 -12.56 11.12 -2.73
CA ASN A 123 -11.53 10.72 -3.67
C ASN A 123 -10.86 9.42 -3.18
N GLY A 124 -10.81 8.42 -4.05
CA GLY A 124 -10.04 7.20 -3.84
C GLY A 124 -10.83 6.01 -3.33
N TYR A 125 -10.08 4.98 -2.95
CA TYR A 125 -10.55 3.67 -2.52
C TYR A 125 -10.12 3.41 -1.09
N TYR A 126 -10.96 2.70 -0.33
CA TYR A 126 -10.62 2.29 1.01
C TYR A 126 -10.05 0.87 1.00
N ILE A 127 -8.86 0.72 1.59
CA ILE A 127 -8.20 -0.57 1.78
C ILE A 127 -7.95 -0.73 3.28
N SER A 128 -8.65 -1.68 3.91
CA SER A 128 -8.38 -2.03 5.31
C SER A 128 -6.97 -2.62 5.44
N SER A 129 -6.36 -2.53 6.62
CA SER A 129 -5.02 -3.08 6.86
C SER A 129 -4.92 -4.58 6.57
N GLU A 130 -5.97 -5.35 6.89
CA GLU A 130 -6.05 -6.78 6.59
C GLU A 130 -6.08 -7.02 5.08
N LYS A 131 -6.96 -6.31 4.36
CA LYS A 131 -7.09 -6.45 2.90
C LYS A 131 -5.82 -6.00 2.17
N ASN A 132 -5.17 -4.97 2.69
CA ASN A 132 -3.89 -4.48 2.20
C ASN A 132 -2.83 -5.58 2.25
N ASN A 133 -2.66 -6.23 3.41
CA ASN A 133 -1.68 -7.32 3.56
C ASN A 133 -1.96 -8.48 2.59
N GLU A 134 -3.24 -8.85 2.41
CA GLU A 134 -3.64 -9.89 1.45
C GLU A 134 -3.27 -9.51 0.00
N ILE A 135 -3.62 -8.29 -0.41
CA ILE A 135 -3.33 -7.75 -1.75
C ILE A 135 -1.82 -7.74 -2.00
N GLN A 136 -1.03 -7.28 -1.02
CA GLN A 136 0.43 -7.24 -1.13
C GLN A 136 1.05 -8.61 -1.26
N ALA A 137 0.66 -9.57 -0.42
CA ALA A 137 1.17 -10.92 -0.46
C ALA A 137 0.88 -11.57 -1.82
N LYS A 138 -0.36 -11.42 -2.32
CA LYS A 138 -0.74 -11.94 -3.64
C LYS A 138 0.06 -11.29 -4.76
N ALA A 139 0.20 -9.96 -4.74
CA ALA A 139 0.93 -9.24 -5.78
C ALA A 139 2.42 -9.55 -5.78
N PHE A 140 3.02 -9.75 -4.60
CA PHE A 140 4.41 -10.22 -4.47
C PHE A 140 4.59 -11.57 -5.16
N GLN A 141 3.72 -12.54 -4.86
CA GLN A 141 3.78 -13.87 -5.48
C GLN A 141 3.63 -13.80 -7.01
N MET A 142 2.71 -12.97 -7.51
CA MET A 142 2.54 -12.80 -8.96
C MET A 142 3.74 -12.14 -9.63
N ALA A 143 4.35 -11.14 -8.99
CA ALA A 143 5.57 -10.49 -9.49
C ALA A 143 6.75 -11.47 -9.47
N LEU A 144 6.91 -12.25 -8.40
CA LEU A 144 7.93 -13.29 -8.27
C LEU A 144 7.81 -14.34 -9.39
N VAL A 145 6.62 -14.91 -9.58
CA VAL A 145 6.36 -15.90 -10.65
C VAL A 145 6.66 -15.31 -12.03
N GLN A 146 6.37 -14.04 -12.27
CA GLN A 146 6.70 -13.39 -13.54
C GLN A 146 8.22 -13.26 -13.74
N ALA A 147 8.96 -12.89 -12.70
CA ALA A 147 10.42 -12.79 -12.76
C ALA A 147 11.07 -14.16 -13.00
N GLU A 148 10.70 -15.16 -12.19
CA GLU A 148 11.18 -16.54 -12.31
C GLU A 148 10.84 -17.15 -13.68
N GLY A 149 9.62 -16.92 -14.18
CA GLY A 149 9.21 -17.39 -15.50
C GLY A 149 10.06 -16.82 -16.63
N ARG A 150 10.46 -15.54 -16.54
CA ARG A 150 11.37 -14.92 -17.53
C ARG A 150 12.79 -15.43 -17.40
N ILE A 151 13.29 -15.62 -16.18
CA ILE A 151 14.61 -16.22 -15.93
C ILE A 151 14.66 -17.63 -16.51
N LYS A 152 13.64 -18.43 -16.22
CA LYS A 152 13.52 -19.80 -16.75
C LYS A 152 13.47 -19.81 -18.28
N ALA A 153 12.63 -18.97 -18.89
CA ALA A 153 12.55 -18.87 -20.34
C ALA A 153 13.90 -18.49 -20.97
N TYR A 154 14.66 -17.60 -20.32
CA TYR A 154 16.00 -17.24 -20.76
C TYR A 154 16.99 -18.40 -20.62
N ALA A 155 17.02 -19.09 -19.47
CA ALA A 155 17.87 -20.26 -19.24
C ALA A 155 17.57 -21.39 -20.24
N ASP A 156 16.28 -21.70 -20.45
CA ASP A 156 15.82 -22.70 -21.41
C ASP A 156 16.29 -22.34 -22.84
N SER A 157 16.29 -21.06 -23.22
CA SER A 157 16.77 -20.61 -24.54
C SER A 157 18.27 -20.84 -24.76
N LEU A 158 19.04 -20.98 -23.68
CA LEU A 158 20.47 -21.24 -23.68
C LEU A 158 20.81 -22.71 -23.35
N ASN A 159 19.80 -23.57 -23.13
CA ASN A 159 19.95 -24.93 -22.59
C ASN A 159 20.73 -24.97 -21.26
N LEU A 160 20.51 -23.97 -20.39
CA LEU A 160 21.09 -23.88 -19.05
C LEU A 160 20.03 -24.18 -17.99
N ILE A 161 20.49 -24.57 -16.80
CA ILE A 161 19.68 -24.65 -15.58
C ILE A 161 19.75 -23.31 -14.86
N SER A 162 18.64 -22.87 -14.27
CA SER A 162 18.59 -21.66 -13.43
C SER A 162 18.31 -21.99 -11.97
N GLU A 163 19.06 -21.38 -11.05
CA GLU A 163 18.84 -21.46 -9.60
C GLU A 163 18.71 -20.06 -9.01
N VAL A 164 17.56 -19.75 -8.39
CA VAL A 164 17.34 -18.47 -7.73
C VAL A 164 18.22 -18.36 -6.49
N ILE A 165 19.01 -17.29 -6.41
CA ILE A 165 19.93 -17.02 -5.28
C ILE A 165 19.55 -15.80 -4.47
N GLU A 166 18.72 -14.91 -5.02
CA GLU A 166 18.29 -13.69 -4.33
C GLU A 166 16.92 -13.24 -4.82
N VAL A 167 16.08 -12.82 -3.87
CA VAL A 167 14.78 -12.20 -4.12
C VAL A 167 14.72 -10.93 -3.29
N GLU A 168 14.52 -9.80 -3.96
CA GLU A 168 14.45 -8.48 -3.33
C GLU A 168 13.14 -7.81 -3.74
N GLU A 169 12.38 -7.34 -2.75
CA GLU A 169 11.23 -6.49 -2.98
C GLU A 169 11.68 -5.07 -3.32
N ILE A 170 11.26 -4.55 -4.47
CA ILE A 170 11.55 -3.16 -4.85
C ILE A 170 10.38 -2.32 -4.36
N ASP A 171 10.56 -1.68 -3.20
CA ASP A 171 9.57 -0.77 -2.65
C ASP A 171 9.66 0.62 -3.30
N ASP A 172 8.60 0.99 -4.02
CA ASP A 172 8.31 2.40 -4.25
C ASP A 172 7.66 2.94 -2.95
N TYR A 173 8.29 3.95 -2.34
CA TYR A 173 8.11 4.46 -0.96
C TYR A 173 6.69 4.82 -0.46
N GLN A 174 5.62 4.49 -1.18
CA GLN A 174 4.23 4.85 -0.84
C GLN A 174 3.21 3.79 -1.25
N LEU A 175 3.55 2.49 -1.20
CA LEU A 175 2.61 1.48 -1.67
C LEU A 175 1.26 1.52 -0.93
N PHE A 176 1.21 1.87 0.37
CA PHE A 176 -0.06 1.98 1.08
C PHE A 176 -0.07 3.06 2.16
N PRO A 177 -1.03 3.99 2.13
CA PRO A 177 -1.14 5.04 3.13
C PRO A 177 -1.70 4.46 4.43
N GLN A 178 -1.14 4.89 5.57
CA GLN A 178 -1.52 4.39 6.90
C GLN A 178 -3.00 4.62 7.24
N ASN A 179 -3.65 5.58 6.58
CA ASN A 179 -5.08 5.87 6.74
C ASN A 179 -6.00 4.97 5.87
N GLY A 180 -5.43 4.05 5.08
CA GLY A 180 -6.16 3.14 4.20
C GLY A 180 -6.76 3.78 2.94
N LEU A 181 -6.49 5.07 2.66
CA LEU A 181 -7.08 5.78 1.52
C LEU A 181 -6.13 5.84 0.33
N PHE A 182 -6.46 5.12 -0.75
CA PHE A 182 -5.65 5.15 -1.96
C PHE A 182 -6.30 5.98 -3.06
N TYR A 183 -5.59 6.98 -3.58
CA TYR A 183 -6.14 7.94 -4.55
C TYR A 183 -5.88 7.60 -6.02
N GLY A 184 -5.07 6.56 -6.30
CA GLY A 184 -4.88 6.04 -7.65
C GLY A 184 -5.86 4.90 -7.99
N THR A 185 -5.85 4.47 -9.24
CA THR A 185 -6.64 3.32 -9.70
C THR A 185 -5.84 2.02 -9.69
N GLU A 186 -4.52 2.11 -9.61
CA GLU A 186 -3.62 0.97 -9.76
C GLU A 186 -2.46 1.03 -8.77
N LEU A 187 -1.98 -0.16 -8.39
CA LEU A 187 -0.77 -0.37 -7.61
C LEU A 187 0.16 -1.33 -8.36
N ILE A 188 1.46 -1.04 -8.37
CA ILE A 188 2.44 -1.87 -9.05
C ILE A 188 3.39 -2.45 -8.01
N LYS A 189 3.35 -3.77 -7.83
CA LYS A 189 4.33 -4.51 -7.02
C LYS A 189 5.48 -4.96 -7.92
N LYS A 190 6.72 -4.70 -7.49
CA LYS A 190 7.94 -5.08 -8.22
C LYS A 190 8.81 -5.97 -7.34
N VAL A 191 9.32 -7.06 -7.93
CA VAL A 191 10.23 -7.99 -7.27
C VAL A 191 11.41 -8.22 -8.20
N ARG A 192 12.62 -7.99 -7.70
CA ARG A 192 13.88 -8.34 -8.37
C ARG A 192 14.25 -9.75 -7.97
N VAL A 193 14.58 -10.57 -8.96
CA VAL A 193 15.06 -11.93 -8.75
C VAL A 193 16.40 -12.09 -9.45
N LYS A 194 17.37 -12.61 -8.72
CA LYS A 194 18.68 -13.00 -9.23
C LYS A 194 18.79 -14.51 -9.27
N ALA A 195 19.26 -15.04 -10.38
CA ALA A 195 19.53 -16.46 -10.53
C ALA A 195 20.92 -16.72 -11.11
N LEU A 196 21.53 -17.82 -10.67
CA LEU A 196 22.69 -18.42 -11.32
C LEU A 196 22.24 -19.26 -12.52
N LEU A 197 23.05 -19.30 -13.57
CA LEU A 197 22.82 -20.07 -14.79
C LEU A 197 24.01 -21.01 -15.05
N TYR A 198 23.78 -22.32 -15.17
CA TYR A 198 24.83 -23.34 -15.34
C TYR A 198 24.42 -24.56 -16.18
#